data_AF-A0A4R1R152-F1
#
_entry.id   AF-A0A4R1R152-F1
#
_cell.length_a   1.000
_cell.length_b   1.000
_cell.length_c   1.000
_cell.angle_alpha   90.00
_cell.angle_beta   90.00
_cell.angle_gamma   90.00
#
_symmetry.space_group_name_H-M   'P 1'
#
loop_
_entity.id
_entity.type
_entity.pdbx_description
1 polymer ?
#
loop_
_entity_poly.entity_id
_entity_poly.type
_entity_poly.pdbx_seq_one_letter_code
_entity_poly.pdbx_strand_id
1 'polypeptide(L)'
;MAEMQIQADPAKLRKIAGDVGSCHKNLLNNLQSSKSQVDSLKGVWTGEAATTFSSSFQKLLDKCDESLKTVAKLENALYESADSYERNEKAVQNEASKLPKLPNNMMR
;
A
#
# COMPACT_ATOMS: atom_id res chain seq x y z
N MET A 1 -24.90 2.22 21.81
CA MET A 1 -24.14 2.66 20.64
C MET A 1 -23.66 1.39 19.97
N ALA A 2 -24.31 0.93 18.90
CA ALA A 2 -23.84 -0.23 18.16
C ALA A 2 -22.46 0.14 17.59
N GLU A 3 -21.41 -0.47 18.13
CA GLU A 3 -20.10 -0.43 17.49
C GLU A 3 -20.31 -0.90 16.07
N MET A 4 -20.12 0.01 15.11
CA MET A 4 -20.08 -0.35 13.70
C MET A 4 -18.88 -1.29 13.57
N GLN A 5 -19.13 -2.59 13.71
CA GLN A 5 -18.15 -3.63 13.48
C GLN A 5 -17.70 -3.43 12.05
N ILE A 6 -16.56 -2.78 11.86
CA ILE A 6 -15.88 -2.71 10.58
C ILE A 6 -15.59 -4.17 10.27
N GLN A 7 -16.46 -4.79 9.48
CA GLN A 7 -16.27 -6.11 8.94
C GLN A 7 -15.23 -5.95 7.83
N ALA A 8 -13.98 -5.75 8.26
CA ALA A 8 -12.85 -5.64 7.35
C ALA A 8 -12.70 -7.00 6.68
N ASP A 9 -12.84 -7.01 5.37
CA ASP A 9 -12.62 -8.18 4.53
C ASP A 9 -11.12 -8.23 4.19
N PRO A 10 -10.34 -9.15 4.79
CA PRO A 10 -8.90 -9.20 4.59
C PRO A 10 -8.54 -9.46 3.12
N ALA A 11 -9.40 -10.17 2.37
CA ALA A 11 -9.17 -10.42 0.95
C ALA A 11 -9.30 -9.12 0.13
N LYS A 12 -10.27 -8.26 0.45
CA LYS A 12 -10.38 -6.93 -0.18
C LYS A 12 -9.20 -6.03 0.16
N LEU A 13 -8.74 -6.03 1.41
CA LEU A 13 -7.57 -5.25 1.82
C LEU A 13 -6.31 -5.69 1.06
N ARG A 14 -6.06 -7.00 0.94
CA ARG A 14 -4.93 -7.53 0.17
C ARG A 14 -5.05 -7.20 -1.32
N LYS A 15 -6.26 -7.26 -1.89
CA LYS A 15 -6.48 -6.88 -3.29
C LYS A 15 -6.10 -5.41 -3.51
N ILE A 16 -6.61 -4.51 -2.67
CA ILE A 16 -6.30 -3.07 -2.77
C ILE A 16 -4.80 -2.84 -2.57
N ALA A 17 -4.16 -3.53 -1.62
CA ALA A 17 -2.71 -3.46 -1.43
C ALA A 17 -1.94 -3.87 -2.71
N GLY A 18 -2.35 -4.96 -3.37
CA GLY A 18 -1.77 -5.40 -4.64
C GLY A 18 -1.98 -4.39 -5.79
N ASP A 19 -3.15 -3.77 -5.89
CA ASP A 19 -3.43 -2.72 -6.88
C ASP A 19 -2.54 -1.49 -6.62
N VAL A 20 -2.39 -1.08 -5.35
CA VAL A 20 -1.50 0.02 -4.92
C VAL A 20 -0.03 -0.31 -5.25
N GLY A 21 0.43 -1.52 -4.94
CA GLY A 21 1.79 -1.97 -5.25
C GLY A 21 2.08 -2.01 -6.75
N SER A 22 1.09 -2.38 -7.57
CA SER A 22 1.20 -2.35 -9.04
C SER A 22 1.30 -0.92 -9.56
N CYS A 23 0.49 0.00 -9.04
CA CYS A 23 0.57 1.42 -9.35
C CYS A 23 1.93 2.00 -8.98
N HIS A 24 2.43 1.70 -7.77
CA HIS A 24 3.75 2.10 -7.29
C HIS A 24 4.87 1.67 -8.24
N LYS A 25 4.89 0.40 -8.66
CA LYS A 25 5.89 -0.12 -9.61
C LYS A 25 5.82 0.58 -10.96
N ASN A 26 4.62 0.80 -11.49
CA ASN A 26 4.45 1.49 -12.78
C ASN A 26 4.95 2.92 -12.73
N LEU A 27 4.64 3.66 -11.65
CA LEU A 27 5.11 5.03 -11.47
C LEU A 27 6.63 5.10 -11.32
N LEU A 28 7.22 4.18 -10.55
CA LEU A 28 8.68 4.07 -10.40
C LEU A 28 9.37 3.83 -11.75
N ASN A 29 8.87 2.87 -12.53
CA ASN A 29 9.41 2.57 -13.86
C ASN A 29 9.32 3.78 -14.81
N ASN A 30 8.18 4.49 -14.79
CA ASN A 30 8.00 5.68 -15.61
C ASN A 30 8.97 6.80 -15.21
N LEU A 31 9.21 7.03 -13.91
CA LEU A 31 10.17 8.03 -13.46
C LEU A 31 11.60 7.69 -13.87
N GLN A 32 12.00 6.42 -13.74
CA GLN A 32 13.32 5.95 -14.17
C GLN A 32 13.51 6.09 -15.68
N SER A 33 12.47 5.79 -16.47
CA SER A 33 12.46 5.99 -17.92
C SER A 33 12.61 7.47 -18.28
N SER A 34 11.78 8.35 -17.69
CA SER A 34 11.87 9.80 -17.89
C SER A 34 13.24 10.36 -17.51
N LYS A 35 13.82 9.88 -16.40
CA LYS A 35 15.17 10.25 -15.98
C LYS A 35 16.21 9.85 -17.02
N SER A 36 16.14 8.62 -17.51
CA SER A 36 17.06 8.11 -18.53
C SER A 36 16.97 8.91 -19.83
N GLN A 37 15.76 9.35 -20.22
CA GLN A 37 15.55 10.21 -21.39
C GLN A 37 16.13 11.62 -21.19
N VAL A 38 15.98 12.21 -20.01
CA VAL A 38 16.60 13.52 -19.72
C VAL A 38 18.13 13.38 -19.64
N ASP A 39 18.62 12.29 -19.07
CA ASP A 39 20.06 12.02 -18.97
C ASP A 39 20.69 11.79 -20.34
N SER A 40 19.98 11.24 -21.33
CA SER A 40 20.49 11.07 -22.69
C SER A 40 20.68 12.39 -23.45
N LEU A 41 20.02 13.46 -23.00
CA LEU A 41 20.19 14.81 -23.56
C LEU A 41 21.45 15.49 -23.01
N LYS A 42 22.07 14.97 -21.94
CA LYS A 42 23.31 15.52 -21.37
C LYS A 42 24.42 15.48 -22.41
N GLY A 43 25.05 16.63 -22.65
CA GLY A 43 26.14 16.78 -23.61
C GLY A 43 25.73 17.28 -24.98
N VAL A 44 24.46 17.10 -25.39
CA VAL A 44 23.91 17.72 -26.61
C VAL A 44 23.10 18.96 -26.26
N TRP A 45 22.35 18.91 -25.16
CA TRP A 45 21.62 20.05 -24.64
C TRP A 45 22.40 20.69 -23.48
N THR A 46 23.03 21.82 -23.79
CA THR A 46 23.91 22.56 -22.85
C THR A 46 23.44 24.00 -22.68
N GLY A 47 24.03 24.69 -21.69
CA GLY A 47 23.73 26.10 -21.39
C GLY A 47 22.81 26.29 -20.18
N GLU A 48 22.47 27.55 -19.92
CA GLU A 48 21.73 27.95 -18.72
C GLU A 48 20.31 27.36 -18.68
N ALA A 49 19.64 27.31 -19.83
CA ALA A 49 18.31 26.70 -19.96
C ALA A 49 18.33 25.20 -19.62
N ALA A 50 19.30 24.45 -20.16
CA ALA A 50 19.47 23.02 -19.88
C ALA A 50 19.76 22.76 -18.40
N THR A 51 20.59 23.61 -17.79
CA THR A 51 20.94 23.55 -16.36
C THR A 51 19.72 23.81 -15.48
N THR A 52 18.93 24.84 -15.82
CA THR A 52 17.71 25.21 -15.09
C THR A 52 16.65 24.13 -15.17
N PHE A 53 16.44 23.57 -16.37
CA PHE A 53 15.53 22.44 -16.56
C PHE A 53 15.99 21.22 -15.76
N SER A 54 17.26 20.83 -15.87
CA SER A 54 17.81 19.66 -15.17
C SER A 54 17.66 19.77 -13.66
N SER A 55 17.93 20.96 -13.10
CA SER A 55 17.73 21.24 -11.67
C SER A 55 16.26 21.14 -11.26
N SER A 56 15.35 21.70 -12.05
CA SER A 56 13.90 21.65 -11.79
C SER A 56 13.35 20.23 -11.90
N PHE A 57 13.82 19.47 -12.89
CA PHE A 57 13.46 18.09 -13.11
C PHE A 57 13.97 17.19 -11.98
N GLN A 58 15.21 17.40 -11.49
CA GLN A 58 15.72 16.66 -10.35
C GLN A 58 14.85 16.90 -9.09
N LYS A 59 14.45 18.15 -8.82
CA LYS A 59 13.53 18.46 -7.71
C LYS A 59 12.17 17.78 -7.87
N LEU A 60 11.68 17.62 -9.11
CA LEU A 60 10.46 16.88 -9.38
C LEU A 60 10.64 15.40 -9.08
N LEU A 61 11.75 14.79 -9.52
CA LEU A 61 12.10 13.40 -9.22
C LEU A 61 12.14 13.16 -7.70
N ASP A 62 12.79 14.06 -6.95
CA ASP A 62 12.90 13.93 -5.50
C ASP A 62 11.52 13.92 -4.81
N LYS A 63 10.60 14.80 -5.25
CA LYS A 63 9.21 14.82 -4.77
C LYS A 63 8.43 13.57 -5.15
N CYS A 64 8.65 13.06 -6.36
CA CYS A 64 8.02 11.82 -6.80
C CYS A 64 8.52 10.63 -5.97
N ASP A 65 9.81 10.56 -5.67
CA ASP A 65 10.38 9.52 -4.79
C ASP A 65 9.79 9.58 -3.37
N GLU A 66 9.58 10.78 -2.81
CA GLU A 66 8.89 10.94 -1.52
C GLU A 66 7.43 10.46 -1.57
N SER A 67 6.70 10.79 -2.64
CA SER A 67 5.34 10.33 -2.85
C SER A 67 5.28 8.80 -2.96
N LEU A 68 6.19 8.19 -3.73
CA LEU A 68 6.29 6.75 -3.87
C LEU A 68 6.58 6.03 -2.55
N LYS A 69 7.43 6.60 -1.69
CA LYS A 69 7.65 6.08 -0.33
C LYS A 69 6.35 6.07 0.48
N THR A 70 5.49 7.07 0.31
CA THR A 70 4.19 7.12 0.99
C THR A 70 3.24 6.04 0.47
N VAL A 71 3.21 5.83 -0.85
CA VAL A 71 2.42 4.77 -1.48
C VAL A 71 2.88 3.39 -1.01
N ALA A 72 4.20 3.14 -0.94
CA ALA A 72 4.75 1.90 -0.43
C ALA A 72 4.41 1.66 1.05
N LYS A 73 4.40 2.72 1.88
CA LYS A 73 3.94 2.61 3.28
C LYS A 73 2.45 2.26 3.37
N LEU A 74 1.62 2.83 2.48
CA LEU A 74 0.19 2.51 2.43
C LEU A 74 -0.04 1.04 2.03
N GLU A 75 0.67 0.54 1.03
CA GLU A 75 0.64 -0.89 0.65
C GLU A 75 0.95 -1.78 1.85
N ASN A 76 2.04 -1.51 2.57
CA ASN A 76 2.42 -2.27 3.76
C ASN A 76 1.36 -2.20 4.86
N ALA A 77 0.83 -1.01 5.14
CA ALA A 77 -0.21 -0.83 6.16
C ALA A 77 -1.49 -1.60 5.84
N LEU A 78 -1.86 -1.72 4.56
CA LEU A 78 -3.02 -2.51 4.13
C LEU A 78 -2.79 -4.02 4.32
N TYR A 79 -1.59 -4.51 4.01
CA TYR A 79 -1.22 -5.91 4.28
C TYR A 79 -1.19 -6.21 5.79
N GLU A 80 -0.54 -5.36 6.59
CA GLU A 80 -0.50 -5.50 8.05
C GLU A 80 -1.90 -5.47 8.67
N SER A 81 -2.77 -4.60 8.16
CA SER A 81 -4.17 -4.55 8.61
C SER A 81 -4.89 -5.85 8.27
N ALA A 82 -4.76 -6.36 7.05
CA ALA A 82 -5.37 -7.63 6.65
C ALA A 82 -4.92 -8.79 7.54
N ASP A 83 -3.62 -8.88 7.84
CA ASP A 83 -3.06 -9.90 8.71
C ASP A 83 -3.56 -9.78 10.16
N SER A 84 -3.68 -8.55 10.66
CA SER A 84 -4.23 -8.28 11.99
C SER A 84 -5.69 -8.72 12.10
N TYR A 85 -6.52 -8.40 11.10
CA TYR A 85 -7.91 -8.84 11.06
C TYR A 85 -8.05 -10.37 11.03
N GLU A 86 -7.28 -11.07 10.20
CA GLU A 86 -7.32 -12.54 10.17
C GLU A 86 -6.86 -13.19 11.48
N ARG A 87 -5.82 -12.64 12.12
CA ARG A 87 -5.35 -13.14 13.42
C ARG A 87 -6.41 -12.94 14.50
N ASN A 88 -7.03 -11.77 14.53
CA ASN A 88 -8.09 -11.46 15.48
C ASN A 88 -9.31 -12.36 15.27
N GLU A 89 -9.73 -12.57 14.02
CA GLU A 89 -10.85 -13.47 13.72
C GLU A 89 -10.55 -14.92 14.16
N LYS A 90 -9.35 -15.43 13.87
CA LYS A 90 -8.92 -16.75 14.34
C LYS A 90 -8.87 -16.85 15.86
N ALA A 91 -8.39 -15.83 16.55
CA ALA A 91 -8.37 -15.79 18.02
C ALA A 91 -9.79 -15.82 18.59
N VAL A 92 -10.71 -15.03 18.04
CA VAL A 92 -12.12 -15.02 18.44
C VAL A 92 -12.78 -16.38 18.18
N GLN A 93 -12.55 -17.00 17.01
CA GLN A 93 -13.08 -18.35 16.72
C GLN A 93 -12.52 -19.41 17.67
N ASN A 94 -11.24 -19.34 18.02
CA ASN A 94 -10.60 -20.26 18.97
C ASN A 94 -11.14 -20.09 20.40
N GLU A 95 -11.44 -18.87 20.84
CA GLU A 95 -12.06 -18.65 22.15
C GLU A 95 -13.55 -19.03 22.13
N ALA A 96 -14.28 -18.73 21.05
CA ALA A 96 -15.67 -19.11 20.89
C ALA A 96 -15.86 -20.64 20.87
N SER A 97 -14.92 -21.39 20.30
CA SER A 97 -14.95 -22.86 20.28
C SER A 97 -14.62 -23.49 21.64
N LYS A 98 -14.05 -22.74 22.58
CA LYS A 98 -13.86 -23.16 23.98
C LYS A 98 -15.08 -22.86 24.87
N LEU A 99 -16.06 -22.09 24.39
CA LEU A 99 -17.27 -21.85 25.15
C LEU A 99 -18.04 -23.17 25.31
N PRO A 100 -18.40 -23.57 26.55
CA PRO A 100 -19.14 -24.79 26.78
C PRO A 100 -20.49 -24.69 26.06
N LYS A 101 -20.79 -25.70 25.24
CA LYS A 101 -22.12 -25.83 24.62
C LYS A 101 -23.15 -25.86 25.75
N LEU A 102 -24.15 -24.98 25.66
CA LEU A 102 -25.25 -24.97 26.61
C LEU A 102 -25.81 -26.40 26.70
N PRO A 103 -25.97 -26.96 27.92
CA PRO A 103 -26.53 -28.29 28.06
C PRO A 103 -27.87 -28.31 27.35
N ASN A 104 -28.03 -29.26 26.41
CA ASN A 104 -29.30 -29.55 25.76
C ASN A 104 -30.28 -29.84 26.89
N ASN A 105 -31.11 -28.86 27.23
CA ASN A 105 -32.01 -29.03 28.35
C ASN A 105 -33.02 -30.08 27.92
N MET A 106 -32.84 -31.26 28.51
CA MET A 106 -33.80 -32.34 28.56
C MET A 106 -35.06 -31.82 29.26
N MET A 107 -35.90 -31.08 28.55
CA MET A 107 -37.28 -30.83 28.97
C MET A 107 -38.17 -31.69 28.08
N ARG A 108 -38.26 -32.95 28.50
CA ARG A 108 -39.38 -33.83 28.20
C ARG A 108 -40.60 -33.38 28.98
#